data_AF-A0A838HDI8-F1
#
_entry.id   AF-A0A838HDI8-F1
#
_cell.length_a   1.000
_cell.length_b   1.000
_cell.length_c   1.000
_cell.angle_alpha   90.00
_cell.angle_beta   90.00
_cell.angle_gamma   90.00
#
_symmetry.space_group_name_H-M   'P 1'
#
loop_
_entity.id
_entity.type
_entity.pdbx_description
1 polymer ?
#
loop_
_entity_poly.entity_id
_entity_poly.type
_entity_poly.pdbx_seq_one_letter_code
_entity_poly.pdbx_strand_id
1 'polypeptide(L)' 'VKTVDASRLMGASVIITGLSPEIAQTLVTIGVDLSKMNTIGDLQGGLEEAERLLGYAVTRQDGPVT' A
#
# COMPACT_ATOMS: atom_id res chain seq x y z
N VAL A 1 -11.33 0.65 -6.47
CA VAL A 1 -10.87 -0.01 -7.73
C VAL A 1 -10.56 1.01 -8.81
N LYS A 2 -11.55 1.77 -9.31
CA LYS A 2 -11.36 2.72 -10.44
C LYS A 2 -10.19 3.68 -10.27
N THR A 3 -9.95 4.21 -9.07
CA THR A 3 -8.80 5.10 -8.79
C THR A 3 -7.47 4.37 -8.94
N VAL A 4 -7.37 3.12 -8.47
CA VAL A 4 -6.15 2.30 -8.60
C VAL A 4 -5.85 2.04 -10.06
N ASP A 5 -6.87 1.68 -10.84
CA ASP A 5 -6.73 1.41 -12.27
C ASP A 5 -6.35 2.68 -13.04
N ALA A 6 -7.00 3.81 -12.74
CA ALA A 6 -6.67 5.10 -13.34
C ALA A 6 -5.23 5.52 -13.02
N SER A 7 -4.78 5.39 -11.77
CA SER A 7 -3.40 5.68 -11.39
C SER A 7 -2.38 4.82 -12.13
N ARG A 8 -2.68 3.53 -12.35
CA ARG A 8 -1.82 2.65 -13.15
C ARG A 8 -1.72 3.07 -14.61
N LEU A 9 -2.82 3.52 -15.20
CA LEU A 9 -2.81 4.08 -16.56
C LEU A 9 -1.95 5.35 -16.66
N MET A 10 -1.83 6.10 -15.56
CA MET A 10 -0.93 7.25 -15.44
C MET A 10 0.53 6.85 -15.15
N GLY A 11 0.86 5.55 -15.08
CA GLY A 11 2.19 5.06 -14.75
C GLY A 11 2.53 5.11 -13.26
N ALA A 12 1.54 5.36 -12.39
CA ALA A 12 1.74 5.41 -10.95
C ALA A 12 1.51 4.03 -10.30
N SER A 13 2.43 3.65 -9.41
CA SER A 13 2.23 2.52 -8.49
C SER A 13 1.34 2.95 -7.33
N VAL A 14 0.45 2.05 -6.89
CA VAL A 14 -0.49 2.34 -5.80
C VAL A 14 -0.40 1.26 -4.73
N ILE A 15 -0.30 1.70 -3.48
CA ILE A 15 -0.38 0.87 -2.29
C ILE A 15 -1.64 1.30 -1.52
N ILE A 16 -2.45 0.34 -1.10
CA ILE A 16 -3.63 0.58 -0.26
C ILE A 16 -3.26 0.17 1.16
N THR A 17 -3.34 1.10 2.10
CA THR A 17 -3.02 0.84 3.51
C THR A 17 -4.27 0.86 4.38
N GLY A 18 -4.28 0.10 5.49
CA GLY A 18 -5.35 0.19 6.49
C GLY A 18 -6.66 -0.47 6.06
N LEU A 19 -6.62 -1.41 5.11
CA LEU A 19 -7.80 -2.18 4.73
C LEU A 19 -8.13 -3.20 5.82
N SER A 20 -9.28 -3.05 6.47
CA SER A 20 -9.73 -4.04 7.47
C SER A 20 -10.13 -5.36 6.81
N PRO A 21 -9.98 -6.50 7.51
CA PRO A 21 -10.40 -7.80 6.99
C PRO A 21 -11.88 -7.84 6.56
N GLU A 22 -12.77 -7.18 7.31
CA GLU A 22 -14.20 -7.13 7.02
C GLU A 22 -14.51 -6.36 5.73
N ILE A 23 -13.83 -5.24 5.51
CA ILE A 23 -13.96 -4.45 4.28
C ILE A 23 -13.39 -5.24 3.10
N ALA A 24 -12.22 -5.88 3.26
CA ALA A 24 -11.62 -6.73 2.23
C ALA A 24 -12.57 -7.85 1.81
N GLN A 25 -13.16 -8.55 2.78
CA GLN A 25 -14.12 -9.62 2.51
C GLN A 25 -15.37 -9.11 1.81
N THR A 26 -15.88 -7.93 2.21
CA THR A 26 -17.02 -7.30 1.55
C THR A 26 -16.71 -6.98 0.09
N LEU A 27 -15.53 -6.41 -0.20
CA LEU A 27 -15.07 -6.11 -1.56
C LEU A 27 -14.99 -7.39 -2.42
N VAL A 28 -14.41 -8.46 -1.89
CA VAL A 28 -14.36 -9.76 -2.59
C VAL A 28 -15.77 -10.30 -2.87
N THR A 29 -16.68 -10.18 -1.91
CA THR A 29 -18.07 -10.66 -2.02
C THR A 29 -18.83 -9.95 -3.13
N ILE A 30 -18.60 -8.65 -3.33
CA ILE A 30 -19.23 -7.87 -4.42
C ILE A 30 -18.48 -8.00 -5.75
N GLY A 31 -17.51 -8.91 -5.86
CA GLY A 31 -16.80 -9.22 -7.10
C GLY A 31 -15.60 -8.32 -7.40
N VAL A 32 -15.08 -7.58 -6.41
CA VAL A 32 -13.82 -6.84 -6.57
C VAL A 32 -12.65 -7.80 -6.43
N ASP A 33 -11.80 -7.83 -7.46
CA ASP A 33 -10.55 -8.58 -7.45
C ASP A 33 -9.44 -7.80 -6.71
N LEU A 34 -9.19 -8.20 -5.46
CA LEU A 34 -8.13 -7.63 -4.62
C LEU A 34 -6.73 -8.13 -4.98
N SER A 35 -6.58 -9.20 -5.77
CA SER A 35 -5.25 -9.69 -6.20
C SER A 35 -4.51 -8.66 -7.06
N LYS A 36 -5.27 -7.78 -7.71
CA LYS A 36 -4.76 -6.65 -8.47
C LYS A 36 -4.43 -5.46 -7.57
N MET A 37 -4.49 -5.55 -6.25
CA MET A 37 -4.20 -4.43 -5.36
C MET A 37 -3.05 -4.80 -4.44
N ASN A 38 -2.05 -3.92 -4.31
CA ASN A 38 -1.04 -4.09 -3.27
C ASN A 38 -1.63 -3.51 -1.98
N THR A 39 -2.07 -4.38 -1.06
CA THR A 39 -2.71 -3.98 0.20
C THR A 39 -1.81 -4.28 1.38
N ILE A 40 -1.56 -3.28 2.22
CA ILE A 40 -0.80 -3.40 3.47
C ILE A 40 -1.73 -3.07 4.65
N GLY A 41 -1.54 -3.77 5.77
CA GLY A 41 -2.43 -3.68 6.93
C GLY A 41 -2.41 -2.32 7.64
N ASP A 42 -1.31 -1.59 7.56
CA ASP A 42 -1.15 -0.28 8.19
C ASP A 42 -0.35 0.69 7.31
N LEU A 43 -0.27 1.93 7.78
CA LEU A 43 0.47 2.99 7.08
C LEU A 43 1.98 2.76 7.14
N GLN A 44 2.50 2.23 8.24
CA GLN A 44 3.94 2.04 8.42
C GLN A 44 4.49 1.06 7.38
N GLY A 45 3.91 -0.15 7.27
CA GLY A 45 4.32 -1.11 6.26
C GLY A 45 4.05 -0.63 4.84
N GLY A 46 3.03 0.21 4.64
CA GLY A 46 2.75 0.84 3.35
C GLY A 46 3.84 1.81 2.91
N LEU A 47 4.37 2.59 3.85
CA LEU A 47 5.49 3.49 3.61
C LEU A 47 6.78 2.71 3.35
N GLU A 48 7.07 1.68 4.16
CA GLU A 48 8.21 0.80 3.96
C GLU A 48 8.18 0.12 2.57
N GLU A 49 7.00 -0.30 2.11
CA GLU A 49 6.82 -0.83 0.75
C GLU A 49 7.05 0.25 -0.33
N ALA A 50 6.55 1.47 -0.11
CA ALA A 50 6.78 2.57 -1.04
C ALA A 50 8.27 2.91 -1.19
N GLU A 51 9.02 2.92 -0.09
CA GLU A 51 10.47 3.13 -0.08
C GLU A 51 11.20 2.02 -0.82
N ARG A 52 10.81 0.76 -0.58
CA ARG A 52 11.37 -0.40 -1.29
C ARG A 52 11.15 -0.31 -2.80
N LEU A 53 9.96 0.12 -3.25
CA LEU A 53 9.69 0.35 -4.68
C LEU A 53 10.57 1.45 -5.28
N LEU A 54 10.95 2.44 -4.48
CA LEU A 54 11.87 3.51 -4.88
C LEU A 54 13.35 3.14 -4.72
N GLY A 55 13.66 1.95 -4.19
CA GLY A 55 15.03 1.50 -3.95
C GLY A 55 15.69 2.08 -2.69
N TYR A 56 14.88 2.60 -1.76
CA TYR A 56 15.33 3.10 -0.46
C TYR A 56 15.04 2.10 0.66
N ALA A 57 15.84 2.15 1.72
CA ALA A 57 15.57 1.45 2.97
C ALA A 57 15.65 2.46 4.10
N VAL A 58 14.55 2.70 4.82
CA VAL A 58 14.57 3.59 5.98
C VAL A 58 15.08 2.86 7.20
N THR A 59 16.14 3.43 7.77
CA THR A 59 16.72 3.02 9.05
C THR A 59 16.45 4.11 10.06
N ARG A 60 16.06 3.75 11.30
CA ARG A 60 16.02 4.71 12.39
C ARG A 60 17.43 5.25 12.63
N GLN A 61 17.56 6.56 12.67
CA GLN A 61 18.80 7.19 13.09
C GLN A 61 18.85 7.15 14.62
N ASP A 62 19.23 6.01 15.19
CA ASP A 62 19.47 5.87 16.63
C ASP A 62 20.86 6.44 16.94
N GLY A 63 20.95 7.76 17.04
CA GLY A 63 22.15 8.48 17.48
C GLY A 63 21.77 9.61 18.43
N PRO A 64 22.59 9.94 19.45
CA PRO A 64 22.30 11.07 20.32
C PRO A 64 22.33 12.34 19.46
N VAL A 65 21.20 13.06 19.40
CA VAL A 65 21.17 14.44 18.91
C VAL A 65 21.99 15.24 19.93
N THR A 66 23.27 15.43 19.63
CA THR A 66 24.20 16.25 20.44
C THR A 66 23.93 17.71 20.16
#